data_AF-A0A1Q7LMU4-F1
#
_entry.id   AF-A0A1Q7LMU4-F1
#
_cell.length_a   1.000
_cell.length_b   1.000
_cell.length_c   1.000
_cell.angle_alpha   90.00
_cell.angle_beta   90.00
_cell.angle_gamma   90.00
#
_symmetry.space_group_name_H-M   'P 1'
#
loop_
_entity.id
_entity.type
_entity.pdbx_description
1 polymer ?
#
loop_
_entity_poly.entity_id
_entity_poly.type
_entity_poly.pdbx_seq_one_letter_code
_entity_poly.pdbx_strand_id
1 'polypeptide(L)'
;MTGGQDMKSPKWGPGFQSIDSNLYRAEYAGLFLGILVYLVWKGAGLAGGAATIYWSSFVFWLILPDVASFIPIGLLSKGGRWPSWGARLYNTFHSAVVCGLVFVSSWLFLQTVYLPVLAWFGHIAADRTVGYYLRSQSATGQDAA
;
A
#
# COMPACT_ATOMS: atom_id res chain seq x y z
N MET A 1 -32.77 -16.98 -3.31
CA MET A 1 -31.81 -16.23 -4.15
C MET A 1 -31.09 -15.27 -3.23
N THR A 2 -29.87 -15.62 -2.82
CA THR A 2 -29.04 -14.81 -1.92
C THR A 2 -28.57 -13.58 -2.67
N GLY A 3 -29.15 -12.43 -2.37
CA GLY A 3 -28.72 -11.14 -2.90
C GLY A 3 -27.29 -10.88 -2.44
N GLY A 4 -26.32 -11.08 -3.35
CA GLY A 4 -24.93 -10.73 -3.13
C GLY A 4 -24.87 -9.24 -2.81
N GLN A 5 -24.48 -8.90 -1.59
CA GLN A 5 -24.20 -7.51 -1.25
C GLN A 5 -23.08 -7.02 -2.16
N ASP A 6 -23.39 -6.08 -3.04
CA ASP A 6 -22.42 -5.46 -3.95
C ASP A 6 -21.31 -4.78 -3.14
N MET A 7 -20.19 -5.49 -2.99
CA MET A 7 -18.97 -4.95 -2.40
C MET A 7 -18.36 -3.95 -3.39
N LYS A 8 -18.68 -2.67 -3.20
CA LYS A 8 -18.20 -1.58 -4.06
C LYS A 8 -16.69 -1.39 -3.89
N SER A 9 -16.00 -1.25 -5.02
CA SER A 9 -14.61 -0.85 -5.04
C SER A 9 -14.45 0.59 -4.54
N PRO A 10 -13.33 0.93 -3.89
CA PRO A 10 -13.03 2.31 -3.53
C PRO A 10 -13.07 3.20 -4.77
N LYS A 11 -13.78 4.34 -4.70
CA LYS A 11 -13.75 5.38 -5.74
C LYS A 11 -12.45 6.18 -5.66
N TRP A 12 -11.32 5.55 -5.94
CA TRP A 12 -10.00 6.19 -6.00
C TRP A 12 -9.39 6.01 -7.40
N GLY A 13 -8.91 7.11 -7.98
CA GLY A 13 -8.31 7.16 -9.32
C GLY A 13 -9.02 8.12 -10.27
N PRO A 14 -8.38 8.49 -11.39
CA PRO A 14 -9.04 9.24 -12.45
C PRO A 14 -10.26 8.47 -12.99
N GLY A 15 -11.34 9.17 -13.31
CA GLY A 15 -12.61 8.53 -13.75
C GLY A 15 -12.50 7.66 -15.01
N PHE A 16 -11.36 7.69 -15.71
CA PHE A 16 -11.07 6.88 -16.90
C PHE A 16 -10.38 5.54 -16.62
N GLN A 17 -9.90 5.28 -15.38
CA GLN A 17 -9.17 4.05 -15.08
C GLN A 17 -9.50 3.53 -13.68
N SER A 18 -10.40 2.55 -13.62
CA SER A 18 -10.80 1.91 -12.37
C SER A 18 -9.66 1.06 -11.79
N ILE A 19 -9.65 0.93 -10.47
CA ILE A 19 -8.75 0.02 -9.73
C ILE A 19 -8.91 -1.46 -10.14
N ASP A 20 -10.05 -1.80 -10.75
CA ASP A 20 -10.36 -3.13 -11.25
C ASP A 20 -9.85 -3.39 -12.68
N SER A 21 -9.32 -2.37 -13.37
CA SER A 21 -8.87 -2.49 -14.76
C SER A 21 -7.53 -3.22 -14.90
N ASN A 22 -7.38 -3.99 -15.99
CA ASN A 22 -6.11 -4.67 -16.31
C ASN A 22 -4.97 -3.68 -16.61
N LEU A 23 -5.29 -2.50 -17.17
CA LEU A 23 -4.30 -1.46 -17.42
C LEU A 23 -3.72 -0.91 -16.12
N TYR A 24 -4.57 -0.62 -15.13
CA TYR A 24 -4.14 -0.22 -13.79
C TYR A 24 -3.21 -1.26 -13.16
N ARG A 25 -3.59 -2.54 -13.22
CA ARG A 25 -2.74 -3.63 -12.72
C ARG A 25 -1.40 -3.72 -13.44
N ALA A 26 -1.40 -3.55 -14.76
CA ALA A 26 -0.19 -3.57 -15.59
C ALA A 26 0.76 -2.39 -15.28
N GLU A 27 0.23 -1.20 -15.04
CA GLU A 27 1.01 -0.03 -14.61
C GLU A 27 1.72 -0.30 -13.29
N TYR A 28 0.98 -0.81 -12.30
CA TYR A 28 1.57 -1.18 -11.02
C TYR A 28 2.55 -2.35 -11.11
N ALA A 29 2.33 -3.29 -12.04
CA ALA A 29 3.31 -4.34 -12.32
C ALA A 29 4.62 -3.74 -12.85
N GLY A 30 4.52 -2.80 -13.80
CA GLY A 30 5.67 -2.08 -14.33
C GLY A 30 6.40 -1.28 -13.24
N LEU A 31 5.67 -0.59 -12.37
CA LEU A 31 6.24 0.13 -11.23
C LEU A 31 6.94 -0.82 -10.26
N PHE A 32 6.30 -1.94 -9.90
CA PHE A 32 6.87 -2.94 -9.01
C PHE A 32 8.18 -3.52 -9.56
N LEU A 33 8.17 -3.94 -10.83
CA LEU A 33 9.37 -4.46 -11.51
C LEU A 33 10.46 -3.40 -11.62
N GLY A 34 10.10 -2.15 -11.95
CA GLY A 34 11.05 -1.04 -12.02
C GLY A 34 11.73 -0.76 -10.68
N ILE A 35 10.96 -0.74 -9.59
CA ILE A 35 11.49 -0.58 -8.23
C ILE A 35 12.41 -1.74 -7.88
N LEU A 36 11.98 -2.98 -8.15
CA LEU A 36 12.77 -4.18 -7.86
C LEU A 36 14.12 -4.15 -8.60
N VAL A 37 14.11 -3.89 -9.91
CA VAL A 37 15.32 -3.77 -10.73
C VAL A 37 16.21 -2.66 -10.20
N TYR A 38 15.65 -1.50 -9.88
CA TYR A 38 16.41 -0.38 -9.34
C TYR A 38 17.06 -0.69 -7.99
N LEU A 39 16.32 -1.32 -7.07
CA LEU A 39 16.83 -1.71 -5.75
C LEU A 39 17.90 -2.79 -5.85
N VAL A 40 17.74 -3.77 -6.75
CA VAL A 40 18.76 -4.80 -7.01
C VAL A 40 20.02 -4.17 -7.63
N TRP A 41 19.87 -3.30 -8.62
CA TRP A 41 21.00 -2.61 -9.25
C TRP A 41 21.76 -1.73 -8.25
N LYS A 42 21.04 -0.93 -7.46
CA LYS A 42 21.63 -0.13 -6.38
C LYS A 42 22.27 -1.01 -5.31
N GLY A 43 21.62 -2.10 -4.91
CA GLY A 43 22.13 -3.06 -3.95
C GLY A 43 23.43 -3.72 -4.43
N ALA A 44 23.50 -4.13 -5.70
CA ALA A 44 24.71 -4.68 -6.31
C ALA A 44 25.86 -3.67 -6.34
N GLY A 45 25.58 -2.41 -6.68
CA GLY A 45 26.58 -1.33 -6.65
C GLY A 45 27.06 -0.97 -5.25
N LEU A 46 26.21 -1.13 -4.22
CA LEU A 46 26.56 -0.88 -2.82
C LEU A 46 27.26 -2.08 -2.17
N ALA A 47 26.91 -3.32 -2.54
CA ALA A 47 27.58 -4.53 -2.10
C ALA A 47 29.03 -4.64 -2.61
N GLY A 48 29.33 -4.00 -3.74
CA GLY A 48 30.69 -3.83 -4.27
C GLY A 48 31.52 -2.70 -3.62
N GLY A 49 30.99 -1.99 -2.62
CA GLY A 49 31.66 -0.86 -1.96
C GLY A 49 31.41 -0.81 -0.44
N ALA A 50 32.08 0.09 0.27
CA ALA A 50 32.04 0.22 1.74
C ALA A 50 30.70 0.75 2.31
N ALA A 51 29.61 0.72 1.54
CA ALA A 51 28.33 1.31 1.93
C ALA A 51 27.43 0.29 2.63
N THR A 52 27.12 0.51 3.90
CA THR A 52 26.20 -0.32 4.67
C THR A 52 24.76 -0.16 4.19
N ILE A 53 24.16 -1.24 3.68
CA ILE A 53 22.71 -1.31 3.44
C ILE A 53 22.02 -1.57 4.78
N TYR A 54 21.18 -0.64 5.23
CA TYR A 54 20.34 -0.81 6.41
C TYR A 54 19.10 -1.64 6.07
N TRP A 55 19.27 -2.96 5.98
CA TRP A 55 18.19 -3.90 5.69
C TRP A 55 17.00 -3.77 6.65
N SER A 56 17.27 -3.45 7.92
CA SER A 56 16.23 -3.16 8.91
C SER A 56 15.31 -2.02 8.49
N SER A 57 15.84 -0.96 7.87
CA SER A 57 15.03 0.15 7.36
C SER A 57 14.14 -0.29 6.20
N PHE A 58 14.67 -1.10 5.27
CA PHE A 58 13.86 -1.65 4.18
C PHE A 58 12.73 -2.53 4.71
N VAL A 59 13.03 -3.44 5.65
CA VAL A 59 12.01 -4.30 6.28
C VAL A 59 10.98 -3.47 7.02
N PHE A 60 11.41 -2.45 7.77
CA PHE A 60 10.49 -1.54 8.47
C PHE A 60 9.50 -0.89 7.49
N TRP A 61 9.99 -0.27 6.41
CA TRP A 61 9.11 0.39 5.44
C TRP A 61 8.24 -0.59 4.64
N LEU A 62 8.72 -1.82 4.42
CA LEU A 62 7.94 -2.88 3.79
C LEU A 62 6.71 -3.24 4.64
N ILE A 63 6.89 -3.44 5.95
CA ILE A 63 5.82 -3.93 6.84
C ILE A 63 4.98 -2.80 7.46
N LEU A 64 5.50 -1.57 7.49
CA LEU A 64 4.85 -0.42 8.12
C LEU A 64 3.38 -0.23 7.71
N PRO A 65 2.99 -0.23 6.42
CA PRO A 65 1.59 0.03 6.06
C PRO A 65 0.62 -1.02 6.60
N ASP A 66 1.05 -2.27 6.69
CA ASP A 66 0.25 -3.36 7.26
C ASP A 66 0.14 -3.22 8.77
N VAL A 67 1.25 -2.99 9.46
CA VAL A 67 1.27 -2.81 10.92
C VAL A 67 0.43 -1.60 11.32
N ALA A 68 0.58 -0.47 10.62
CA ALA A 68 -0.16 0.77 10.88
C ALA A 68 -1.67 0.64 10.62
N SER A 69 -2.07 -0.32 9.78
CA SER A 69 -3.48 -0.57 9.45
C SER A 69 -4.08 -1.66 10.33
N PHE A 70 -3.46 -2.84 10.37
CA PHE A 70 -4.03 -4.03 10.99
C PHE A 70 -3.97 -4.03 12.51
N ILE A 71 -2.99 -3.37 13.15
CA ILE A 71 -2.99 -3.24 14.62
C ILE A 71 -4.24 -2.49 15.11
N PRO A 72 -4.53 -1.25 14.68
CA PRO A 72 -5.72 -0.54 15.16
C PRO A 72 -7.03 -1.21 14.72
N ILE A 73 -7.09 -1.79 13.51
CA ILE A 73 -8.25 -2.58 13.08
C ILE A 73 -8.48 -3.77 14.02
N GLY A 74 -7.43 -4.53 14.34
CA GLY A 74 -7.49 -5.69 15.20
C GLY A 74 -7.92 -5.34 16.63
N LEU A 75 -7.32 -4.30 17.21
CA LEU A 75 -7.62 -3.83 18.56
C LEU A 75 -9.07 -3.34 18.73
N LEU A 76 -9.67 -2.82 17.66
CA LEU A 76 -11.02 -2.25 17.68
C LEU A 76 -12.08 -3.18 17.04
N SER A 77 -11.67 -4.37 16.59
CA SER A 77 -12.58 -5.38 16.08
C SER A 77 -13.41 -5.98 17.22
N LYS A 78 -14.73 -6.11 17.00
CA LYS A 78 -15.66 -6.69 17.98
C LYS A 78 -16.41 -7.85 17.36
N GLY A 79 -16.45 -9.00 18.04
CA GLY A 79 -17.18 -10.18 17.57
C GLY A 79 -16.75 -10.67 16.18
N GLY A 80 -15.45 -10.58 15.86
CA GLY A 80 -14.92 -10.96 14.54
C GLY A 80 -15.24 -9.98 13.40
N ARG A 81 -15.86 -8.83 13.70
CA ARG A 81 -16.17 -7.79 12.72
C ARG A 81 -15.16 -6.65 12.82
N TRP A 82 -14.63 -6.25 11.66
CA TRP A 82 -13.78 -5.08 11.56
C TRP A 82 -14.58 -3.79 11.73
N PRO A 83 -13.95 -2.71 12.24
CA PRO A 83 -14.53 -1.38 12.20
C PRO A 83 -14.88 -0.96 10.76
N SER A 84 -15.97 -0.21 10.59
CA SER A 84 -16.44 0.27 9.27
C SER A 84 -15.40 1.14 8.55
N TRP A 85 -14.53 1.83 9.31
CA TRP A 85 -13.42 2.62 8.78
C TRP A 85 -12.17 1.80 8.44
N GLY A 86 -12.09 0.52 8.81
CA GLY A 86 -10.88 -0.30 8.69
C GLY A 86 -10.37 -0.40 7.25
N ALA A 87 -11.27 -0.66 6.30
CA ALA A 87 -10.91 -0.67 4.88
C ALA A 87 -10.40 0.70 4.39
N ARG A 88 -10.94 1.80 4.92
CA ARG A 88 -10.45 3.15 4.58
C ARG A 88 -9.04 3.37 5.11
N LEU A 89 -8.78 3.02 6.36
CA LEU A 89 -7.45 3.15 6.98
C LEU A 89 -6.39 2.37 6.19
N TYR A 90 -6.67 1.09 5.90
CA TYR A 90 -5.78 0.26 5.10
C TYR A 90 -5.48 0.89 3.74
N ASN A 91 -6.51 1.32 3.00
CA ASN A 91 -6.31 1.90 1.67
C ASN A 91 -5.59 3.25 1.72
N THR A 92 -5.69 4.00 2.83
CA THR A 92 -4.89 5.22 3.04
C THR A 92 -3.40 4.90 3.17
N PHE A 93 -3.02 3.91 3.98
CA PHE A 93 -1.61 3.48 4.07
C PHE A 93 -1.12 2.75 2.82
N HIS A 94 -2.04 2.21 2.01
CA HIS A 94 -1.76 1.60 0.71
C HIS A 94 -2.01 2.57 -0.46
N SER A 95 -1.88 3.88 -0.22
CA SER A 95 -2.00 4.91 -1.24
C SER A 95 -0.64 5.43 -1.67
N ALA A 96 -0.42 5.51 -2.98
CA ALA A 96 0.75 6.16 -3.56
C ALA A 96 0.90 7.62 -3.10
N VAL A 97 -0.20 8.32 -2.81
CA VAL A 97 -0.18 9.71 -2.34
C VAL A 97 0.46 9.80 -0.96
N VAL A 98 0.02 8.96 -0.01
CA VAL A 98 0.55 8.97 1.36
C VAL A 98 2.03 8.56 1.36
N CYS A 99 2.36 7.49 0.64
CA CYS A 99 3.75 7.06 0.47
C CYS A 99 4.61 8.17 -0.18
N GLY A 100 4.09 8.86 -1.20
CA GLY A 100 4.77 9.96 -1.88
C GLY A 100 5.02 11.16 -0.97
N LEU A 101 4.06 11.52 -0.12
CA LEU A 101 4.23 12.57 0.89
C LEU A 101 5.34 12.21 1.89
N VAL A 102 5.40 10.96 2.35
CA VAL A 102 6.48 10.50 3.24
C VAL A 102 7.82 10.49 2.53
N PHE A 103 7.87 10.07 1.27
CA PHE A 103 9.09 10.11 0.45
C PHE A 103 9.62 11.54 0.30
N VAL A 104 8.77 12.48 -0.12
CA VAL A 104 9.13 13.90 -0.29
C VAL A 104 9.56 14.50 1.05
N SER A 105 8.82 14.23 2.12
CA SER A 105 9.19 14.71 3.46
C SER A 105 10.56 14.19 3.87
N SER A 106 10.80 12.88 3.71
CA SER A 106 12.10 12.27 4.04
C SER A 106 13.25 12.88 3.24
N TRP A 107 13.03 13.14 1.95
CA TRP A 107 14.03 13.80 1.11
C TRP A 107 14.30 15.23 1.60
N LEU A 108 13.27 16.02 1.89
CA LEU A 108 13.44 17.38 2.39
C LEU A 108 14.12 17.43 3.77
N PHE A 109 13.83 16.51 4.68
CA PHE A 109 14.45 16.51 6.00
C PHE A 109 15.89 15.97 5.99
N LEU A 110 16.17 14.92 5.21
CA LEU A 110 17.48 14.27 5.17
C LEU A 110 18.43 14.89 4.13
N GLN A 111 17.93 15.77 3.27
CA GLN A 111 18.66 16.37 2.14
C GLN A 111 19.28 15.33 1.19
N THR A 112 18.72 14.12 1.18
CA THR A 112 19.17 13.00 0.35
C THR A 112 18.00 12.06 0.05
N VAL A 113 18.09 11.31 -1.05
CA VAL A 113 17.05 10.35 -1.43
C VAL A 113 17.11 9.15 -0.48
N TYR A 114 16.09 9.02 0.37
CA TYR A 114 15.98 7.94 1.34
C TYR A 114 15.36 6.69 0.72
N LEU A 115 16.21 5.86 0.12
CA LEU A 115 15.84 4.66 -0.63
C LEU A 115 14.93 3.66 0.12
N PRO A 116 15.04 3.45 1.45
CA PRO A 116 14.18 2.50 2.15
C PRO A 116 12.67 2.72 1.98
N VAL A 117 12.21 3.97 1.74
CA VAL A 117 10.79 4.26 1.47
C VAL A 117 10.29 3.58 0.19
N LEU A 118 11.17 3.24 -0.75
CA LEU A 118 10.81 2.46 -1.94
C LEU A 118 10.34 1.05 -1.60
N ALA A 119 10.68 0.50 -0.43
CA ALA A 119 10.12 -0.78 0.03
C ALA A 119 8.61 -0.67 0.27
N TRP A 120 8.16 0.44 0.87
CA TRP A 120 6.73 0.73 1.05
C TRP A 120 6.04 0.89 -0.30
N PHE A 121 6.63 1.67 -1.22
CA PHE A 121 6.02 1.85 -2.53
C PHE A 121 5.98 0.54 -3.35
N GLY A 122 7.02 -0.29 -3.22
CA GLY A 122 7.07 -1.64 -3.78
C GLY A 122 5.96 -2.54 -3.23
N HIS A 123 5.71 -2.51 -1.91
CA HIS A 123 4.59 -3.23 -1.28
C HIS A 123 3.24 -2.82 -1.87
N ILE A 124 2.98 -1.51 -1.96
CA ILE A 124 1.76 -0.98 -2.60
C ILE A 124 1.64 -1.49 -4.03
N ALA A 125 2.74 -1.41 -4.81
CA ALA A 125 2.72 -1.80 -6.21
C ALA A 125 2.48 -3.30 -6.40
N ALA A 126 3.05 -4.15 -5.53
CA ALA A 126 2.79 -5.59 -5.52
C ALA A 126 1.30 -5.88 -5.30
N ASP A 127 0.70 -5.27 -4.27
CA ASP A 127 -0.73 -5.41 -3.96
C ASP A 127 -1.59 -4.99 -5.15
N ARG A 128 -1.33 -3.81 -5.72
CA ARG A 128 -2.14 -3.28 -6.83
C ARG A 128 -1.98 -4.11 -8.12
N THR A 129 -0.81 -4.70 -8.35
CA THR A 129 -0.56 -5.60 -9.49
C THR A 129 -1.51 -6.80 -9.48
N VAL A 130 -1.73 -7.39 -8.31
CA VAL A 130 -2.64 -8.55 -8.15
C VAL A 130 -4.10 -8.12 -7.92
N GLY A 131 -4.39 -6.82 -7.97
CA GLY A 131 -5.72 -6.26 -7.73
C GLY A 131 -6.15 -6.31 -6.27
N TYR A 132 -5.21 -6.41 -5.33
CA TYR A 132 -5.51 -6.42 -3.91
C TYR A 132 -5.85 -5.02 -3.39
N TYR A 133 -6.96 -4.93 -2.66
CA TYR A 133 -7.41 -3.79 -1.89
C TYR A 133 -8.51 -4.22 -0.92
N LEU A 134 -8.63 -3.57 0.24
CA LEU A 134 -9.72 -3.86 1.16
C LEU A 134 -11.01 -3.15 0.73
N ARG A 135 -12.09 -3.91 0.62
CA ARG A 135 -13.45 -3.41 0.34
C ARG A 135 -14.21 -3.17 1.64
N SER A 136 -15.00 -2.11 1.70
CA SER A 136 -15.95 -1.87 2.79
C SER A 136 -17.35 -2.33 2.39
N GLN A 137 -18.08 -2.94 3.33
CA GLN A 137 -19.54 -3.08 3.18
C GLN A 137 -20.20 -1.71 3.24
N SER A 138 -21.26 -1.50 2.47
CA SER A 138 -22.03 -0.26 2.50
C SER A 138 -22.78 -0.16 3.84
N ALA A 139 -22.71 1.01 4.51
CA ALA A 139 -23.32 1.26 5.83
C ALA A 139 -24.84 0.98 5.90
N THR A 140 -25.52 0.91 4.75
CA THR A 140 -26.95 0.55 4.64
C THR A 140 -27.32 -0.83 5.19
N GLY A 141 -26.35 -1.70 5.47
CA GLY A 141 -26.59 -3.01 6.10
C GLY A 141 -26.13 -3.14 7.56
N GLN A 142 -25.55 -2.10 8.17
CA GLN A 142 -25.03 -2.17 9.55
C GLN A 142 -25.88 -1.41 10.57
N ASP A 143 -26.72 -0.46 10.14
CA ASP A 143 -27.63 0.28 11.03
C ASP A 143 -29.06 -0.29 11.06
N ALA A 144 -29.27 -1.49 10.50
CA ALA A 144 -30.58 -2.15 10.39
C ALA A 144 -30.70 -3.43 11.23
N ALA A 145 -29.84 -3.63 12.24
CA ALA A 145 -29.89 -4.77 13.15
C ALA A 145 -29.81 -4.33 14.61
#